data_AF-A0A3P3R3K3-F1
#
_entry.id   AF-A0A3P3R3K3-F1
#
_cell.length_a   1.000
_cell.length_b   1.000
_cell.length_c   1.000
_cell.angle_alpha   90.00
_cell.angle_beta   90.00
_cell.angle_gamma   90.00
#
_symmetry.space_group_name_H-M   'P 1'
#
loop_
_entity.id
_entity.type
_entity.pdbx_description
1 polymer ?
#
loop_
_entity_poly.entity_id
_entity_poly.type
_entity_poly.pdbx_seq_one_letter_code
_entity_poly.pdbx_strand_id
1 'polypeptide(L)'
;MQYHAGFRLGGRFGRRVTSRIEQLNLPAPDASTRRTDSRIVDIDDAADGRTGTRAWIRTDTETGNAVFVAAYATHEHEDETYMNIGLPLPWSNLSAVLWIDTADIDADGGHGIRLSSRQRDEPGDEGIYLLTPVGTVRLPMHEDFRVWPDNGSGTDLTAEHGLWIFGRPFLTITYTIERMGTESPEGIGKRERNG
;
A
#
# COMPACT_ATOMS: atom_id res chain seq x y z
N MET A 1 -5.29 9.45 -10.88
CA MET A 1 -5.14 8.01 -11.16
C MET A 1 -5.16 7.80 -12.65
N GLN A 2 -4.28 6.96 -13.17
CA GLN A 2 -4.18 6.68 -14.60
C GLN A 2 -4.33 5.19 -14.85
N TYR A 3 -5.43 4.80 -15.52
CA TYR A 3 -5.62 3.45 -16.04
C TYR A 3 -5.01 3.36 -17.44
N HIS A 4 -4.22 2.32 -17.70
CA HIS A 4 -3.53 2.16 -18.98
C HIS A 4 -4.42 1.45 -20.03
N ALA A 5 -4.37 1.92 -21.28
CA ALA A 5 -5.35 1.60 -22.33
C ALA A 5 -5.51 0.10 -22.65
N GLY A 6 -4.48 -0.73 -22.40
CA GLY A 6 -4.49 -2.16 -22.67
C GLY A 6 -5.44 -3.00 -21.80
N PHE A 7 -6.04 -2.43 -20.75
CA PHE A 7 -6.90 -3.16 -19.81
C PHE A 7 -8.39 -2.87 -19.95
N ARG A 8 -8.81 -1.98 -20.87
CA ARG A 8 -10.23 -1.66 -21.10
C ARG A 8 -11.05 -2.79 -21.77
N LEU A 9 -10.42 -3.89 -22.18
CA LEU A 9 -11.05 -4.98 -22.96
C LEU A 9 -11.05 -6.37 -22.29
N GLY A 10 -10.57 -6.51 -21.05
CA GLY A 10 -10.53 -7.79 -20.31
C GLY A 10 -11.74 -8.04 -19.41
N GLY A 11 -12.95 -8.06 -19.99
CA GLY A 11 -14.23 -8.12 -19.28
C GLY A 11 -14.52 -9.46 -18.58
N ARG A 12 -14.10 -9.59 -17.30
CA ARG A 12 -14.68 -10.39 -16.18
C ARG A 12 -13.58 -10.82 -15.20
N PHE A 13 -12.45 -11.30 -15.70
CA PHE A 13 -11.30 -11.69 -14.86
C PHE A 13 -10.56 -10.45 -14.35
N GLY A 14 -10.35 -9.48 -15.25
CA GLY A 14 -9.83 -8.17 -14.88
C GLY A 14 -10.69 -7.50 -13.82
N ARG A 15 -12.02 -7.55 -13.95
CA ARG A 15 -12.96 -6.96 -12.98
C ARG A 15 -12.90 -7.57 -11.57
N ARG A 16 -12.54 -8.85 -11.40
CA ARG A 16 -12.44 -9.48 -10.07
C ARG A 16 -11.12 -9.19 -9.39
N VAL A 17 -10.06 -9.10 -10.18
CA VAL A 17 -8.73 -8.66 -9.74
C VAL A 17 -8.81 -7.16 -9.43
N THR A 18 -9.27 -6.33 -10.37
CA THR A 18 -9.47 -4.90 -10.13
C THR A 18 -10.50 -4.62 -9.06
N SER A 19 -11.60 -5.37 -8.90
CA SER A 19 -12.53 -5.12 -7.77
C SER A 19 -11.88 -5.44 -6.43
N ARG A 20 -10.99 -6.43 -6.39
CA ARG A 20 -10.19 -6.69 -5.19
C ARG A 20 -9.16 -5.59 -4.99
N ILE A 21 -8.51 -5.11 -6.04
CA ILE A 21 -7.54 -4.01 -5.93
C ILE A 21 -8.25 -2.65 -5.63
N GLU A 22 -9.45 -2.43 -6.14
CA GLU A 22 -10.39 -1.34 -5.79
C GLU A 22 -10.82 -1.47 -4.32
N GLN A 23 -11.10 -2.70 -3.85
CA GLN A 23 -11.28 -3.00 -2.42
C GLN A 23 -9.98 -2.88 -1.60
N LEU A 24 -8.80 -3.02 -2.21
CA LEU A 24 -7.48 -2.71 -1.64
C LEU A 24 -7.17 -1.20 -1.71
N ASN A 25 -8.22 -0.38 -1.72
CA ASN A 25 -8.20 1.07 -1.62
C ASN A 25 -7.66 1.82 -2.84
N LEU A 26 -8.02 1.37 -4.03
CA LEU A 26 -8.03 2.26 -5.19
C LEU A 26 -9.40 2.91 -5.28
N PRO A 27 -9.47 4.25 -5.19
CA PRO A 27 -10.68 4.95 -5.53
C PRO A 27 -11.17 4.53 -6.91
N ALA A 28 -12.48 4.27 -6.99
CA ALA A 28 -13.14 3.96 -8.24
C ALA A 28 -12.78 5.04 -9.30
N PRO A 29 -12.73 4.69 -10.59
CA PRO A 29 -12.25 5.59 -11.66
C PRO A 29 -12.95 6.96 -11.75
N ASP A 30 -14.08 7.12 -11.07
CA ASP A 30 -14.99 8.26 -11.05
C ASP A 30 -14.97 9.07 -9.75
N ALA A 31 -14.16 8.70 -8.75
CA ALA A 31 -14.10 9.39 -7.47
C ALA A 31 -13.21 10.64 -7.54
N SER A 32 -13.79 11.81 -7.27
CA SER A 32 -13.07 13.02 -6.86
C SER A 32 -12.09 12.72 -5.73
N THR A 33 -11.02 13.52 -5.62
CA THR A 33 -9.98 13.41 -4.58
C THR A 33 -10.54 12.96 -3.24
N ARG A 34 -10.31 11.69 -2.87
CA ARG A 34 -10.75 11.15 -1.57
C ARG A 34 -9.68 11.41 -0.53
N ARG A 35 -10.07 12.08 0.55
CA ARG A 35 -9.24 12.19 1.75
C ARG A 35 -9.46 10.95 2.61
N THR A 36 -8.38 10.39 3.14
CA THR A 36 -8.44 9.28 4.09
C THR A 36 -7.56 9.59 5.27
N ASP A 37 -8.08 9.37 6.47
CA ASP A 37 -7.26 9.40 7.68
C ASP A 37 -6.50 8.09 7.82
N SER A 38 -5.23 8.17 8.17
CA SER A 38 -4.33 7.02 8.30
C SER A 38 -3.78 6.94 9.72
N ARG A 39 -3.81 5.73 10.30
CA ARG A 39 -3.18 5.44 11.59
C ARG A 39 -2.33 4.18 11.47
N ILE A 40 -1.10 4.25 11.96
CA ILE A 40 -0.24 3.07 12.13
C ILE A 40 -0.32 2.64 13.59
N VAL A 41 -0.54 1.35 13.83
CA VAL A 41 -0.62 0.76 15.16
C VAL A 41 0.26 -0.46 15.26
N ASP A 42 0.72 -0.74 16.48
CA ASP A 42 1.44 -1.98 16.76
C ASP A 42 0.46 -3.16 16.76
N ILE A 43 0.87 -4.26 16.15
CA ILE A 43 0.21 -5.55 16.31
C ILE A 43 1.03 -6.37 17.30
N ASP A 44 0.34 -7.13 18.17
CA ASP A 44 1.00 -8.07 19.06
C ASP A 44 1.72 -9.16 18.28
N ASP A 45 3.03 -9.27 18.48
CA ASP A 45 3.91 -10.20 17.75
C ASP A 45 3.50 -11.67 17.97
N ALA A 46 2.97 -12.03 19.14
CA ALA A 46 2.54 -13.40 19.41
C ALA A 46 1.24 -13.75 18.68
N ALA A 47 0.34 -12.78 18.51
CA ALA A 47 -0.88 -12.94 17.75
C ALA A 47 -0.64 -12.99 16.23
N ASP A 48 0.33 -12.23 15.72
CA ASP A 48 0.67 -12.18 14.28
C ASP A 48 1.69 -13.26 13.87
N GLY A 49 2.56 -13.68 14.79
CA GLY A 49 3.62 -14.66 14.54
C GLY A 49 4.88 -14.08 13.86
N ARG A 50 4.91 -12.78 13.54
CA ARG A 50 6.09 -12.04 13.06
C ARG A 50 6.48 -10.98 14.10
N THR A 51 7.74 -10.56 14.08
CA THR A 51 8.28 -9.56 15.00
C THR A 51 8.13 -8.14 14.47
N GLY A 52 7.72 -7.20 15.31
CA GLY A 52 7.65 -5.79 14.96
C GLY A 52 6.54 -5.45 13.96
N THR A 53 5.46 -6.24 13.93
CA THR A 53 4.38 -6.04 12.96
C THR A 53 3.62 -4.73 13.25
N ARG A 54 3.27 -4.03 12.19
CA ARG A 54 2.51 -2.76 12.23
C ARG A 54 1.27 -2.87 11.36
N ALA A 55 0.10 -2.56 11.91
CA ALA A 55 -1.11 -2.40 11.12
C ALA A 55 -1.21 -0.97 10.61
N TRP A 56 -1.44 -0.81 9.32
CA TRP A 56 -1.91 0.45 8.75
C TRP A 56 -3.42 0.41 8.60
N ILE A 57 -4.09 1.28 9.34
CA ILE A 57 -5.53 1.44 9.31
C ILE A 57 -5.83 2.72 8.54
N ARG A 58 -6.59 2.61 7.44
CA ARG A 58 -7.12 3.76 6.71
C ARG A 58 -8.62 3.89 6.93
N THR A 59 -9.07 5.08 7.26
CA THR A 59 -10.48 5.42 7.47
C THR A 59 -10.89 6.44 6.41
N ASP A 60 -12.03 6.20 5.77
CA ASP A 60 -12.60 7.17 4.83
C ASP A 60 -13.26 8.31 5.62
N THR A 61 -12.88 9.55 5.32
CA THR A 61 -13.30 10.71 6.10
C THR A 61 -14.77 11.07 5.90
N GLU A 62 -15.39 10.63 4.81
CA GLU A 62 -16.80 10.92 4.52
C GLU A 62 -17.73 9.94 5.23
N THR A 63 -17.31 8.67 5.35
CA THR A 63 -18.13 7.59 5.90
C THR A 63 -17.74 7.18 7.32
N GLY A 64 -16.54 7.54 7.79
CA GLY A 64 -16.03 7.20 9.12
C GLY A 64 -15.73 5.71 9.34
N ASN A 65 -15.92 4.88 8.32
CA ASN A 65 -15.66 3.44 8.40
C ASN A 65 -14.17 3.17 8.17
N ALA A 66 -13.59 2.25 8.96
CA ALA A 66 -12.28 1.70 8.67
C ALA A 66 -12.36 0.98 7.31
N VAL A 67 -11.73 1.56 6.30
CA VAL A 67 -11.77 1.04 4.93
C VAL A 67 -10.75 -0.08 4.76
N PHE A 68 -9.68 -0.11 5.58
CA PHE A 68 -8.56 -1.00 5.30
C PHE A 68 -7.65 -1.26 6.49
N VAL A 69 -7.19 -2.51 6.63
CA VAL A 69 -6.11 -2.92 7.53
C VAL A 69 -5.11 -3.73 6.73
N ALA A 70 -3.87 -3.25 6.63
CA ALA A 70 -2.73 -4.02 6.11
C ALA A 70 -1.68 -4.20 7.21
N ALA A 71 -1.11 -5.40 7.30
CA ALA A 71 -0.11 -5.74 8.31
C ALA A 71 1.29 -5.76 7.69
N TYR A 72 2.10 -4.78 8.05
CA TYR A 72 3.47 -4.60 7.62
C TYR A 72 4.43 -5.28 8.59
N ALA A 73 5.39 -6.02 8.06
CA ALA A 73 6.54 -6.52 8.81
C ALA A 73 7.77 -6.49 7.90
N THR A 74 8.94 -6.75 8.46
CA THR A 74 10.15 -7.00 7.68
C THR A 74 10.63 -8.42 7.91
N HIS A 75 11.41 -8.93 6.96
CA HIS A 75 12.22 -10.12 7.16
C HIS A 75 13.53 -9.99 6.39
N GLU A 76 14.50 -10.81 6.76
CA GLU A 76 15.79 -10.91 6.08
C GLU A 76 15.90 -12.27 5.39
N HIS A 77 16.41 -12.27 4.16
CA HIS A 77 16.73 -13.47 3.40
C HIS A 77 17.97 -13.20 2.56
N GLU A 78 19.00 -14.05 2.67
CA GLU A 78 20.27 -13.89 1.94
C GLU A 78 20.89 -12.48 2.06
N ASP A 79 20.96 -11.96 3.30
CA ASP A 79 21.47 -10.61 3.64
C ASP A 79 20.65 -9.44 3.06
N GLU A 80 19.50 -9.71 2.45
CA GLU A 80 18.58 -8.73 1.90
C GLU A 80 17.37 -8.52 2.82
N THR A 81 17.05 -7.26 3.12
CA THR A 81 15.85 -6.90 3.91
C THR A 81 14.66 -6.69 2.98
N TYR A 82 13.58 -7.39 3.25
CA TYR A 82 12.32 -7.26 2.53
C TYR A 82 11.22 -6.72 3.43
N MET A 83 10.36 -5.89 2.85
CA MET A 83 9.09 -5.48 3.45
C MET A 83 7.98 -6.46 3.05
N ASN A 84 7.30 -7.00 4.05
CA ASN A 84 6.15 -7.89 3.90
C ASN A 84 4.86 -7.13 4.19
N ILE A 85 3.91 -7.20 3.26
CA ILE A 85 2.58 -6.61 3.42
C ILE A 85 1.56 -7.74 3.39
N GLY A 86 0.88 -7.98 4.51
CA GLY A 86 -0.19 -8.95 4.65
C GLY A 86 -1.57 -8.29 4.53
N LEU A 87 -2.40 -8.80 3.63
CA LEU A 87 -3.74 -8.31 3.36
C LEU A 87 -4.74 -9.44 3.61
N PRO A 88 -5.43 -9.41 4.77
CA PRO A 88 -6.39 -10.45 5.09
C PRO A 88 -7.57 -10.37 4.11
N LEU A 89 -7.88 -11.49 3.47
CA LEU A 89 -9.04 -11.65 2.60
C LEU A 89 -9.98 -12.69 3.21
N PRO A 90 -11.27 -12.69 2.86
CA PRO A 90 -12.14 -13.81 3.20
C PRO A 90 -11.54 -15.12 2.67
N TRP A 91 -11.27 -16.06 3.58
CA TRP A 91 -10.73 -17.40 3.31
C TRP A 91 -9.35 -17.46 2.63
N SER A 92 -8.59 -16.35 2.60
CA SER A 92 -7.26 -16.29 1.99
C SER A 92 -6.45 -15.12 2.54
N ASN A 93 -5.17 -15.06 2.21
CA ASN A 93 -4.34 -13.90 2.51
C ASN A 93 -3.55 -13.51 1.27
N LEU A 94 -3.56 -12.23 0.91
CA LEU A 94 -2.70 -11.70 -0.14
C LEU A 94 -1.45 -11.13 0.54
N SER A 95 -0.29 -11.68 0.21
CA SER A 95 1.00 -11.20 0.73
C SER A 95 1.81 -10.59 -0.39
N ALA A 96 2.31 -9.37 -0.20
CA ALA A 96 3.34 -8.78 -1.04
C ALA A 96 4.68 -8.79 -0.30
N VAL A 97 5.73 -9.18 -1.00
CA VAL A 97 7.11 -9.14 -0.54
C VAL A 97 7.86 -8.16 -1.44
N LEU A 98 8.41 -7.11 -0.83
CA LEU A 98 9.04 -5.99 -1.52
C LEU A 98 10.49 -5.85 -1.11
N TRP A 99 11.41 -5.80 -2.07
CA TRP A 99 12.75 -5.30 -1.78
C TRP A 99 12.73 -3.78 -1.68
N ILE A 100 13.69 -3.22 -0.95
CA ILE A 100 13.81 -1.80 -0.67
C ILE A 100 15.07 -1.28 -1.35
N ASP A 101 14.97 -0.13 -2.01
CA ASP A 101 16.11 0.53 -2.62
C ASP A 101 15.93 2.05 -2.59
N THR A 102 17.02 2.75 -2.84
CA THR A 102 17.00 4.18 -3.14
C THR A 102 16.41 4.42 -4.53
N ALA A 103 15.63 5.49 -4.66
CA ALA A 103 15.08 5.94 -5.92
C ALA A 103 15.70 7.29 -6.29
N ASP A 104 16.30 7.38 -7.47
CA ASP A 104 16.59 8.67 -8.10
C ASP A 104 15.29 9.19 -8.75
N ILE A 105 14.79 10.30 -8.25
CA ILE A 105 13.45 10.81 -8.59
C ILE A 105 13.53 11.85 -9.70
N ASP A 106 14.60 12.62 -9.74
CA ASP A 106 14.84 13.62 -10.77
C ASP A 106 16.33 13.72 -11.15
N ALA A 107 16.60 14.43 -12.24
CA ALA A 107 17.96 14.66 -12.74
C ALA A 107 18.77 15.62 -11.84
N ASP A 108 18.14 16.27 -10.87
CA ASP A 108 18.73 17.27 -9.99
C ASP A 108 19.17 16.66 -8.64
N GLY A 109 19.10 15.34 -8.48
CA GLY A 109 19.57 14.61 -7.31
C GLY A 109 18.51 14.44 -6.21
N GLY A 110 17.23 14.55 -6.55
CA GLY A 110 16.13 14.20 -5.66
C GLY A 110 16.18 12.72 -5.28
N HIS A 111 16.38 12.44 -3.99
CA HIS A 111 16.41 11.08 -3.45
C HIS A 111 15.06 10.68 -2.86
N GLY A 112 14.65 9.45 -3.14
CA GLY A 112 13.47 8.83 -2.58
C GLY A 112 13.72 7.37 -2.18
N ILE A 113 12.66 6.70 -1.78
CA ILE A 113 12.66 5.27 -1.48
C ILE A 113 11.80 4.57 -2.52
N ARG A 114 12.28 3.44 -3.01
CA ARG A 114 11.55 2.49 -3.84
C ARG A 114 11.29 1.22 -3.06
N LEU A 115 10.06 0.73 -3.14
CA LEU A 115 9.66 -0.60 -2.67
C LEU A 115 9.10 -1.34 -3.88
N SER A 116 9.62 -2.53 -4.20
CA SER A 116 9.23 -3.21 -5.43
C SER A 116 9.09 -4.72 -5.23
N SER A 117 8.04 -5.29 -5.82
CA SER A 117 7.82 -6.74 -5.86
C SER A 117 8.32 -7.37 -7.17
N ARG A 118 8.97 -6.59 -8.02
CA ARG A 118 9.50 -7.06 -9.31
C ARG A 118 10.73 -7.92 -9.06
N GLN A 119 10.81 -9.04 -9.76
CA GLN A 119 12.02 -9.86 -9.73
C GLN A 119 13.26 -9.05 -10.12
N ARG A 120 14.30 -9.19 -9.32
CA ARG A 120 15.64 -8.71 -9.64
C ARG A 120 16.35 -9.73 -10.54
N ASP A 121 17.55 -9.37 -11.00
CA ASP A 121 18.38 -10.27 -11.80
C ASP A 121 18.81 -11.50 -11.00
N GLU A 122 19.01 -11.33 -9.69
CA GLU A 122 19.25 -12.42 -8.76
C GLU A 122 17.92 -12.91 -8.14
N PRO A 123 17.73 -14.23 -7.96
CA PRO A 123 16.54 -14.76 -7.32
C PRO A 123 16.38 -14.23 -5.90
N GLY A 124 15.19 -13.77 -5.55
CA GLY A 124 14.82 -13.40 -4.19
C GLY A 124 13.35 -13.69 -3.89
N ASP A 125 12.93 -13.37 -2.66
CA ASP A 125 11.58 -13.65 -2.17
C ASP A 125 10.53 -12.67 -2.71
N GLU A 126 10.93 -11.58 -3.37
CA GLU A 126 10.03 -10.53 -3.82
C GLU A 126 8.93 -11.06 -4.75
N GLY A 127 7.71 -10.57 -4.58
CA GLY A 127 6.57 -11.01 -5.36
C GLY A 127 5.25 -10.81 -4.66
N ILE A 128 4.17 -11.12 -5.37
CA ILE A 128 2.82 -11.08 -4.83
C ILE A 128 2.29 -12.52 -4.78
N TYR A 129 1.82 -12.93 -3.61
CA TYR A 129 1.43 -14.30 -3.30
C TYR A 129 0.00 -14.34 -2.78
N LEU A 130 -0.79 -15.29 -3.27
CA LEU A 130 -2.08 -15.64 -2.70
C LEU A 130 -1.94 -16.90 -1.86
N LEU A 131 -2.13 -16.77 -0.56
CA LEU A 131 -2.12 -17.85 0.40
C LEU A 131 -3.57 -18.33 0.59
N THR A 132 -3.78 -19.63 0.45
CA THR A 132 -5.08 -20.27 0.61
C THR A 132 -4.93 -21.51 1.50
N PRO A 133 -6.04 -22.07 2.05
CA PRO A 133 -5.97 -23.31 2.82
C PRO A 133 -5.37 -24.51 2.06
N VAL A 134 -5.33 -24.46 0.73
CA VAL A 134 -4.80 -25.54 -0.12
C VAL A 134 -3.36 -25.28 -0.59
N GLY A 135 -2.79 -24.12 -0.27
CA GLY A 135 -1.42 -23.77 -0.64
C GLY A 135 -1.24 -22.31 -1.08
N THR A 136 -0.02 -21.98 -1.45
CA THR A 136 0.43 -20.64 -1.84
C THR A 136 0.68 -20.58 -3.35
N VAL A 137 0.17 -19.53 -3.99
CA VAL A 137 0.35 -19.29 -5.43
C VAL A 137 0.98 -17.93 -5.65
N ARG A 138 2.11 -17.88 -6.34
CA ARG A 138 2.69 -16.62 -6.83
C ARG A 138 1.83 -16.09 -7.98
N LEU A 139 1.36 -14.86 -7.85
CA LEU A 139 0.53 -14.21 -8.86
C LEU A 139 1.39 -13.60 -9.97
N PRO A 140 0.88 -13.53 -11.21
CA PRO A 140 1.55 -12.83 -12.32
C PRO A 140 1.33 -11.33 -12.19
N MET A 141 1.62 -10.77 -11.02
CA MET A 141 1.42 -9.37 -10.68
C MET A 141 2.69 -8.81 -10.05
N HIS A 142 2.89 -7.51 -10.23
CA HIS A 142 3.99 -6.80 -9.61
C HIS A 142 3.53 -5.40 -9.19
N GLU A 143 4.10 -4.90 -8.11
CA GLU A 143 3.90 -3.53 -7.64
C GLU A 143 5.24 -2.80 -7.45
N ASP A 144 5.17 -1.48 -7.56
CA ASP A 144 6.30 -0.57 -7.40
C ASP A 144 5.78 0.69 -6.68
N PHE A 145 6.33 0.98 -5.52
CA PHE A 145 6.05 2.20 -4.76
C PHE A 145 7.29 3.06 -4.77
N ARG A 146 7.14 4.32 -5.15
CA ARG A 146 8.18 5.33 -5.04
C ARG A 146 7.67 6.42 -4.13
N VAL A 147 8.47 6.82 -3.16
CA VAL A 147 8.11 7.86 -2.19
C VAL A 147 9.26 8.84 -2.10
N TRP A 148 8.95 10.13 -2.18
CA TRP A 148 9.94 11.19 -2.16
C TRP A 148 9.41 12.47 -1.52
N PRO A 149 10.29 13.35 -0.99
CA PRO A 149 9.88 14.64 -0.46
C PRO A 149 9.25 15.52 -1.54
N ASP A 150 8.19 16.24 -1.18
CA ASP A 150 7.70 17.31 -2.05
C ASP A 150 8.63 18.53 -1.94
N ASN A 151 9.09 19.04 -3.09
CA ASN A 151 10.15 20.07 -3.18
C ASN A 151 9.70 21.45 -2.62
N GLY A 152 8.45 21.61 -2.18
CA GLY A 152 7.85 22.89 -1.79
C GLY A 152 7.43 23.07 -0.32
N SER A 153 7.04 22.00 0.40
CA SER A 153 6.40 22.14 1.73
C SER A 153 7.23 21.62 2.91
N GLY A 154 8.36 20.96 2.64
CA GLY A 154 9.35 20.50 3.64
C GLY A 154 8.87 19.38 4.59
N THR A 155 7.59 18.99 4.54
CA THR A 155 7.03 17.94 5.40
C THR A 155 6.11 16.97 4.66
N ASP A 156 5.66 17.30 3.46
CA ASP A 156 4.82 16.41 2.67
C ASP A 156 5.68 15.49 1.81
N LEU A 157 5.17 14.28 1.59
CA LEU A 157 5.77 13.31 0.67
C LEU A 157 4.85 13.13 -0.53
N THR A 158 5.43 12.98 -1.71
CA THR A 158 4.72 12.46 -2.87
C THR A 158 5.01 10.97 -2.99
N ALA A 159 3.97 10.21 -3.32
CA ALA A 159 4.08 8.79 -3.59
C ALA A 159 3.46 8.44 -4.95
N GLU A 160 4.17 7.61 -5.71
CA GLU A 160 3.68 6.94 -6.90
C GLU A 160 3.61 5.44 -6.62
N HIS A 161 2.45 4.84 -6.90
CA HIS A 161 2.22 3.42 -6.82
C HIS A 161 1.82 2.89 -8.20
N GLY A 162 2.69 2.09 -8.79
CA GLY A 162 2.44 1.39 -10.04
C GLY A 162 2.05 -0.06 -9.81
N LEU A 163 1.11 -0.55 -10.60
CA LEU A 163 0.65 -1.94 -10.57
C LEU A 163 0.66 -2.55 -11.98
N TRP A 164 1.17 -3.76 -12.06
CA TRP A 164 1.32 -4.54 -13.29
C TRP A 164 0.66 -5.91 -13.15
N ILE A 165 0.16 -6.41 -14.27
CA ILE A 165 -0.32 -7.79 -14.41
C ILE A 165 0.19 -8.37 -15.73
N PHE A 166 0.74 -9.58 -15.68
CA PHE A 166 1.45 -10.21 -16.81
C PHE A 166 2.47 -9.26 -17.47
N GLY A 167 3.25 -8.53 -16.66
CA GLY A 167 4.26 -7.58 -17.13
C GLY A 167 3.70 -6.28 -17.74
N ARG A 168 2.37 -6.11 -17.86
CA ARG A 168 1.75 -4.91 -18.45
C ARG A 168 1.26 -3.96 -17.35
N PRO A 169 1.59 -2.67 -17.41
CA PRO A 169 1.05 -1.69 -16.46
C PRO A 169 -0.46 -1.64 -16.66
N PHE A 170 -1.22 -1.73 -15.57
CA PHE A 170 -2.66 -1.54 -15.63
C PHE A 170 -3.13 -0.34 -14.83
N LEU A 171 -2.37 0.08 -13.80
CA LEU A 171 -2.72 1.23 -12.99
C LEU A 171 -1.51 1.95 -12.40
N THR A 172 -1.60 3.27 -12.37
CA THR A 172 -0.71 4.13 -11.59
C THR A 172 -1.54 5.09 -10.71
N ILE A 173 -1.20 5.16 -9.43
CA ILE A 173 -1.77 6.12 -8.47
C ILE A 173 -0.66 7.05 -8.01
N THR A 174 -0.93 8.35 -8.05
CA THR A 174 -0.07 9.37 -7.44
C THR A 174 -0.87 10.04 -6.34
N TYR A 175 -0.28 10.19 -5.16
CA TYR A 175 -0.90 10.84 -4.01
C TYR A 175 0.13 11.56 -3.14
N THR A 176 -0.34 12.56 -2.41
CA THR A 176 0.45 13.29 -1.41
C THR A 176 0.16 12.72 -0.03
N ILE A 177 1.20 12.59 0.79
CA ILE A 177 1.14 12.19 2.19
C ILE A 177 1.45 13.42 3.01
N GLU A 178 0.45 13.90 3.74
CA GLU A 178 0.57 15.02 4.66
C GLU A 178 0.74 14.49 6.08
N ARG A 179 1.64 15.10 6.86
CA ARG A 179 1.75 14.78 8.29
C ARG A 179 0.56 15.39 9.04
N MET A 180 -0.30 14.54 9.61
CA MET A 180 -1.30 15.02 10.56
C MET A 180 -0.58 15.61 11.78
N GLY A 181 -0.91 16.85 12.14
CA GLY A 181 -0.36 17.51 13.32
C GLY A 181 -0.54 16.64 14.55
N THR A 182 0.46 16.59 15.45
CA THR A 182 0.35 15.84 16.69
C THR A 182 -0.69 16.51 17.60
N GLU A 183 -1.96 16.12 17.52
CA GLU A 183 -2.86 16.30 18.65
C GLU A 183 -2.44 15.29 19.72
N SER A 184 -1.94 15.83 20.84
CA SER A 184 -1.53 15.07 22.02
C SER A 184 -2.68 14.15 22.49
N PRO A 185 -2.41 12.90 22.93
CA PRO A 185 -3.44 11.96 23.38
C PRO A 185 -4.02 12.28 24.77
N GLU A 186 -4.19 13.57 25.10
CA GLU A 186 -4.77 14.01 26.37
C GLU A 186 -6.06 14.81 26.15
N GLY A 187 -7.18 14.22 26.56
CA GLY A 187 -8.38 14.96 26.94
C GLY A 187 -9.57 14.83 25.99
N ILE A 188 -10.37 13.78 26.20
CA ILE A 188 -11.79 13.77 25.82
C ILE A 188 -12.47 14.95 26.55
N GLY A 189 -12.64 16.07 25.84
CA GLY A 189 -13.35 17.24 26.32
C GLY A 189 -14.67 17.41 25.59
N LYS A 190 -15.77 16.91 26.18
CA LYS A 190 -17.14 17.29 25.82
C LYS A 190 -17.24 18.82 25.71
N ARG A 191 -17.70 19.34 24.58
CA ARG A 191 -18.34 20.66 24.52
C ARG A 191 -19.78 20.47 24.04
N GLU A 192 -20.68 20.37 25.00
CA GLU A 192 -22.10 20.67 24.82
C GLU A 192 -22.22 22.17 24.53
N ARG A 193 -22.84 22.50 23.40
CA ARG A 193 -23.22 23.87 23.04
C ARG A 193 -24.68 24.03 23.45
N ASN A 194 -24.95 24.76 24.54
CA ASN A 194 -26.28 25.23 24.87
C ASN A 194 -26.30 26.76 24.83
N GLY A 195 -27.29 27.29 24.10
CA GLY A 195 -27.86 28.63 24.24
C GLY A 195 -26.95 29.80 23.90
#